data_AF-A0A8J2Z9M6-F1
#
_entry.id   AF-A0A8J2Z9M6-F1
#
_cell.length_a   1.000
_cell.length_b   1.000
_cell.length_c   1.000
_cell.angle_alpha   90.00
_cell.angle_beta   90.00
_cell.angle_gamma   90.00
#
_symmetry.space_group_name_H-M   'P 1'
#
loop_
_entity.id
_entity.type
_entity.pdbx_description
1 polymer ?
#
loop_
_entity_poly.entity_id
_entity_poly.type
_entity_poly.pdbx_seq_one_letter_code
_entity_poly.pdbx_strand_id
1 'polypeptide(L)'
;MASSPVETLRPDLPQAAPRPPEAAVTAAGKVPPPPTADTAAPEAPPRLGAFRSGRGDDRLTDLLAYAMAVEAHEAAAAKGEAAAPLAAPEAAERWRDRATRELHDHAFRLLHNRVEEIRAEAVAEHLGRHPRPPGLAMLVLANLLALGLAAVAAAWLHGNPQVLARILAAFGS
;
A
#
# COMPACT_ATOMS: atom_id res chain seq x y z
N MET A 1 25.16 -14.64 -33.87
CA MET A 1 25.35 -14.02 -32.55
C MET A 1 24.87 -12.58 -32.63
N ALA A 2 23.60 -12.34 -32.28
CA ALA A 2 23.01 -11.01 -32.29
C ALA A 2 22.77 -10.61 -30.82
N SER A 3 23.50 -9.60 -30.36
CA SER A 3 23.31 -9.01 -29.04
C SER A 3 22.06 -8.14 -29.05
N SER A 4 21.04 -8.56 -28.31
CA SER A 4 19.88 -7.71 -28.02
C SER A 4 20.28 -6.64 -27.01
N PRO A 5 19.88 -5.36 -27.21
CA PRO A 5 20.15 -4.31 -26.25
C PRO A 5 19.29 -4.53 -25.00
N VAL A 6 19.95 -4.51 -23.84
CA VAL A 6 19.31 -4.46 -22.53
C VAL A 6 18.74 -3.05 -22.37
N GLU A 7 17.49 -2.90 -22.78
CA GLU A 7 16.68 -1.72 -22.53
C GLU A 7 16.31 -1.74 -21.05
N THR A 8 17.15 -1.07 -20.25
CA THR A 8 16.93 -0.84 -18.82
C THR A 8 15.58 -0.17 -18.61
N LEU A 9 14.60 -0.96 -18.17
CA LEU A 9 13.34 -0.50 -17.58
C LEU A 9 13.69 0.51 -16.47
N ARG A 10 13.52 1.80 -16.77
CA ARG A 10 13.43 2.83 -15.74
C ARG A 10 12.06 2.64 -15.08
N PRO A 11 11.98 2.30 -13.78
CA PRO A 11 10.70 2.35 -13.08
C PRO A 11 10.23 3.81 -13.10
N ASP A 12 9.08 4.03 -13.71
CA ASP A 12 8.36 5.31 -13.69
C ASP A 12 8.03 5.64 -12.24
N LEU A 13 8.91 6.40 -11.59
CA LEU A 13 8.62 7.01 -10.30
C LEU A 13 7.43 7.96 -10.49
N PRO A 14 6.42 7.93 -9.61
CA PRO A 14 5.28 8.85 -9.70
C PRO A 14 5.81 10.28 -9.66
N GLN A 15 5.59 10.99 -10.75
CA GLN A 15 5.98 12.37 -10.95
C GLN A 15 5.29 13.21 -9.87
N ALA A 16 6.07 13.72 -8.91
CA ALA A 16 5.57 14.55 -7.84
C ALA A 16 4.82 15.76 -8.43
N ALA A 17 3.57 15.94 -8.02
CA ALA A 17 2.73 17.04 -8.47
C ALA A 17 3.41 18.40 -8.20
N PRO A 18 3.28 19.38 -9.09
CA PRO A 18 3.85 20.72 -8.90
C PRO A 18 3.25 21.38 -7.66
N ARG A 19 4.11 21.80 -6.71
CA ARG A 19 3.69 22.62 -5.57
C ARG A 19 3.12 23.95 -6.06
N PRO A 20 2.00 24.44 -5.50
CA PRO A 20 1.52 25.78 -5.77
C PRO A 20 2.54 26.83 -5.27
N PRO A 21 2.61 28.01 -5.92
CA PRO A 21 3.57 29.05 -5.59
C PRO A 21 3.31 29.61 -4.18
N GLU A 22 4.39 29.68 -3.39
CA GLU A 22 4.49 30.45 -2.15
C GLU A 22 4.01 31.89 -2.40
N ALA A 23 2.85 32.23 -1.83
CA ALA A 23 2.42 33.61 -1.72
C ALA A 23 3.32 34.30 -0.69
N ALA A 24 4.28 35.07 -1.19
CA ALA A 24 5.05 36.02 -0.41
C ALA A 24 4.09 37.07 0.19
N VAL A 25 3.80 36.96 1.49
CA VAL A 25 3.17 38.03 2.26
C VAL A 25 4.28 38.89 2.86
N THR A 26 4.68 39.91 2.11
CA THR A 26 5.45 41.05 2.62
C THR A 26 4.57 41.91 3.54
N ALA A 27 5.14 42.25 4.68
CA ALA A 27 4.55 43.05 5.75
C ALA A 27 4.35 44.53 5.37
N ALA A 28 3.23 45.12 5.81
CA ALA A 28 3.13 46.54 6.18
C ALA A 28 1.78 46.80 6.88
N GLY A 29 1.76 46.75 8.22
CA GLY A 29 0.55 46.98 9.01
C GLY A 29 0.84 47.50 10.41
N LYS A 30 1.07 48.81 10.50
CA LYS A 30 0.73 49.73 11.61
C LYS A 30 0.87 49.20 13.06
N VAL A 31 1.90 49.66 13.75
CA VAL A 31 2.12 49.46 15.21
C VAL A 31 1.06 50.19 16.03
N PRO A 32 0.25 49.51 16.88
CA PRO A 32 -0.53 50.14 17.94
C PRO A 32 0.30 50.28 19.25
N PRO A 33 -0.02 51.26 20.12
CA PRO A 33 0.70 51.49 21.38
C PRO A 33 0.48 50.35 22.40
N PRO A 34 1.39 50.17 23.38
CA PRO A 34 1.37 49.01 24.27
C PRO A 34 0.23 49.10 25.30
N PRO A 35 -0.63 48.08 25.42
CA PRO A 35 -1.47 47.92 26.59
C PRO A 35 -0.63 47.34 27.75
N THR A 36 -0.52 48.12 28.81
CA THR A 36 -0.12 47.65 30.14
C THR A 36 -1.23 46.78 30.73
N ALA A 37 -1.00 45.47 30.86
CA ALA A 37 -1.48 44.56 31.92
C ALA A 37 -1.45 43.09 31.45
N ASP A 38 -0.56 42.30 32.07
CA ASP A 38 -0.79 40.93 32.51
C ASP A 38 -1.58 39.99 31.57
N THR A 39 -1.15 39.89 30.31
CA THR A 39 -1.62 38.87 29.38
C THR A 39 -0.54 37.81 29.27
N ALA A 40 -0.84 36.59 29.72
CA ALA A 40 0.03 35.42 29.60
C ALA A 40 0.62 35.38 28.19
N ALA A 41 1.95 35.51 28.11
CA ALA A 41 2.66 35.49 26.83
C ALA A 41 2.29 34.19 26.09
N PRO A 42 1.98 34.26 24.77
CA PRO A 42 1.73 33.06 23.99
C PRO A 42 2.92 32.13 24.16
N GLU A 43 2.65 30.90 24.63
CA GLU A 43 3.67 29.88 24.88
C GLU A 43 4.52 29.73 23.61
N ALA A 44 5.82 29.97 23.75
CA ALA A 44 6.73 29.93 22.62
C ALA A 44 6.75 28.51 22.02
N PRO A 45 6.82 28.37 20.67
CA PRO A 45 6.83 27.07 20.03
C PRO A 45 7.97 26.20 20.56
N PRO A 46 7.80 24.86 20.54
CA PRO A 46 8.81 23.94 21.05
C PRO A 46 10.14 24.18 20.33
N ARG A 47 11.23 24.18 21.10
CA ARG A 47 12.58 24.32 20.56
C ARG A 47 13.10 22.94 20.18
N LEU A 48 13.54 22.78 18.94
CA LEU A 48 14.14 21.54 18.42
C LEU A 48 15.27 20.99 19.32
N GLY A 49 16.02 21.87 20.00
CA GLY A 49 17.08 21.47 20.92
C GLY A 49 16.62 20.55 22.06
N ALA A 50 15.38 20.69 22.54
CA ALA A 50 14.84 19.84 23.61
C ALA A 50 14.59 18.38 23.16
N PHE A 51 14.45 18.17 21.85
CA PHE A 51 14.18 16.84 21.28
C PHE A 51 15.46 16.11 20.86
N ARG A 52 16.62 16.76 20.82
CA ARG A 52 17.88 16.12 20.40
C ARG A 52 18.41 15.16 21.48
N SER A 53 18.57 13.88 21.13
CA SER A 53 19.20 12.87 21.99
C SER A 53 20.73 12.94 21.99
N GLY A 54 21.32 13.57 20.97
CA GLY A 54 22.77 13.64 20.76
C GLY A 54 23.36 12.41 20.05
N ARG A 55 22.55 11.39 19.72
CA ARG A 55 22.97 10.22 18.95
C ARG A 55 22.61 10.39 17.49
N GLY A 56 23.54 10.04 16.60
CA GLY A 56 23.35 10.20 15.15
C GLY A 56 22.19 9.35 14.61
N ASP A 57 22.06 8.12 15.10
CA ASP A 57 21.08 7.15 14.62
C ASP A 57 19.64 7.53 15.00
N ASP A 58 19.46 8.22 16.13
CA ASP A 58 18.15 8.64 16.63
C ASP A 58 17.66 9.93 15.95
N ARG A 59 18.45 10.54 15.06
CA ARG A 59 18.16 11.85 14.47
C ARG A 59 16.81 11.87 13.73
N LEU A 60 16.46 10.79 13.02
CA LEU A 60 15.19 10.71 12.33
C LEU A 60 14.02 10.69 13.33
N THR A 61 14.14 9.88 14.37
CA THR A 61 13.15 9.77 15.45
C THR A 61 12.99 11.09 16.19
N ASP A 62 14.09 11.79 16.49
CA ASP A 62 14.07 13.09 17.15
C ASP A 62 13.35 14.16 16.29
N LEU A 63 13.59 14.17 14.98
CA LEU A 63 12.93 15.08 14.04
C LEU A 63 11.45 14.78 13.90
N LEU A 64 11.07 13.50 13.83
CA LEU A 64 9.67 13.09 13.78
C LEU A 64 8.94 13.41 15.07
N ALA A 65 9.55 13.12 16.23
CA ALA A 65 9.01 13.47 17.54
C ALA A 65 8.77 14.99 17.68
N TYR A 66 9.72 15.79 17.20
CA TYR A 66 9.58 17.25 17.15
C TYR A 66 8.42 17.69 16.26
N ALA A 67 8.32 17.16 15.04
CA ALA A 67 7.25 17.51 14.11
C ALA A 67 5.86 17.17 14.69
N MET A 68 5.71 15.97 15.26
CA MET A 68 4.46 15.54 15.92
C MET A 68 4.08 16.44 17.10
N ALA A 69 5.08 16.89 17.88
CA ALA A 69 4.86 17.81 18.98
C ALA A 69 4.40 19.20 18.50
N VAL A 70 4.99 19.71 17.43
CA VAL A 70 4.58 20.98 16.80
C VAL A 70 3.15 20.88 16.26
N GLU A 71 2.82 19.83 15.52
CA GLU A 71 1.47 19.62 14.98
C GLU A 71 0.43 19.52 16.11
N ALA A 72 0.75 18.81 17.20
CA ALA A 72 -0.14 18.72 18.35
C ALA A 72 -0.34 20.08 19.04
N HIS A 73 0.71 20.89 19.13
CA HIS A 73 0.64 22.24 19.68
C HIS A 73 -0.23 23.16 18.81
N GLU A 74 -0.04 23.13 17.48
CA GLU A 74 -0.84 23.89 16.53
C GLU A 74 -2.31 23.46 16.57
N ALA A 75 -2.58 22.16 16.68
CA ALA A 75 -3.93 21.63 16.81
C ALA A 75 -4.61 22.04 18.13
N ALA A 76 -3.87 22.14 19.24
CA ALA A 76 -4.39 22.64 20.51
C ALA A 76 -4.68 24.16 20.44
N ALA A 77 -3.76 24.93 19.86
CA ALA A 77 -3.93 26.37 19.66
C ALA A 77 -5.14 26.70 18.78
N ALA A 78 -5.36 25.92 17.70
CA ALA A 78 -6.53 26.07 16.83
C ALA A 78 -7.86 25.80 17.56
N LYS A 79 -7.84 25.00 18.63
CA LYS A 79 -9.01 24.72 19.48
C LYS A 79 -9.17 25.71 20.63
N GLY A 80 -8.23 26.63 20.83
CA GLY A 80 -8.19 27.53 21.97
C GLY A 80 -7.88 26.82 23.30
N GLU A 81 -7.29 25.61 23.24
CA GLU A 81 -6.87 24.86 24.43
C GLU A 81 -5.47 25.30 24.85
N ALA A 82 -5.19 25.27 26.16
CA ALA A 82 -3.83 25.46 26.65
C ALA A 82 -2.98 24.26 26.20
N ALA A 83 -1.93 24.51 25.43
CA ALA A 83 -1.02 23.47 25.01
C ALA A 83 -0.31 22.87 26.23
N ALA A 84 -0.08 21.56 26.20
CA ALA A 84 0.73 20.94 27.25
C ALA A 84 2.18 21.46 27.15
N PRO A 85 2.86 21.75 28.26
CA PRO A 85 4.22 22.26 28.23
C PRO A 85 5.19 21.23 27.63
N LEU A 86 5.58 21.47 26.37
CA LEU A 86 6.43 20.61 25.56
C LEU A 86 7.91 20.65 25.95
N ALA A 87 8.31 21.61 26.79
CA ALA A 87 9.69 21.76 27.24
C ALA A 87 10.10 20.79 28.37
N ALA A 88 9.15 20.03 28.92
CA ALA A 88 9.46 19.03 29.94
C ALA A 88 10.21 17.84 29.30
N PRO A 89 11.34 17.38 29.88
CA PRO A 89 12.11 16.26 29.32
C PRO A 89 11.28 14.97 29.18
N GLU A 90 10.37 14.71 30.13
CA GLU A 90 9.44 13.59 30.07
C GLU A 90 8.46 13.68 28.89
N ALA A 91 8.08 14.90 28.47
CA ALA A 91 7.21 15.08 27.31
C ALA A 91 7.97 14.73 26.02
N ALA A 92 9.23 15.15 25.90
CA ALA A 92 10.07 14.80 24.76
C ALA A 92 10.27 13.28 24.64
N GLU A 93 10.47 12.57 25.74
CA GLU A 93 10.56 11.09 25.74
C GLU A 93 9.27 10.43 25.25
N ARG A 94 8.10 10.87 25.74
CA ARG A 94 6.80 10.36 25.26
C ARG A 94 6.61 10.56 23.75
N TRP A 95 7.04 11.70 23.21
CA TRP A 95 6.99 11.97 21.77
C TRP A 95 7.96 11.11 20.98
N ARG A 96 9.17 10.85 21.50
CA ARG A 96 10.12 9.91 20.86
C ARG A 96 9.59 8.47 20.84
N ASP A 97 8.98 8.01 21.92
CA ASP A 97 8.35 6.68 21.98
C ASP A 97 7.19 6.56 21.00
N ARG A 98 6.41 7.63 20.85
CA ARG A 98 5.35 7.69 19.85
C ARG A 98 5.92 7.70 18.43
N ALA A 99 6.88 8.56 18.14
CA ALA A 99 7.55 8.62 16.83
C ALA A 99 8.17 7.27 16.44
N THR A 100 8.78 6.57 17.39
CA THR A 100 9.36 5.24 17.19
C THR A 100 8.28 4.23 16.80
N ARG A 101 7.14 4.22 17.50
CA ARG A 101 6.02 3.33 17.17
C ARG A 101 5.44 3.62 15.78
N GLU A 102 5.20 4.89 15.46
CA GLU A 102 4.68 5.30 14.15
C GLU A 102 5.66 4.94 13.02
N LEU A 103 6.97 5.14 13.23
CA LEU A 103 8.00 4.78 12.26
C LEU A 103 8.04 3.26 12.02
N HIS A 104 7.97 2.46 13.09
CA HIS A 104 7.91 1.00 12.97
C HIS A 104 6.65 0.55 12.22
N ASP A 105 5.49 1.05 12.61
CA ASP A 105 4.23 0.70 11.95
C ASP A 105 4.24 1.08 10.46
N HIS A 106 4.73 2.28 10.13
CA HIS A 106 4.91 2.69 8.74
C HIS A 106 5.87 1.76 7.98
N ALA A 107 7.02 1.43 8.57
CA ALA A 107 8.00 0.53 7.95
C ALA A 107 7.42 -0.88 7.72
N PHE A 108 6.64 -1.40 8.67
CA PHE A 108 5.97 -2.69 8.53
C PHE A 108 4.95 -2.69 7.39
N ARG A 109 4.08 -1.67 7.34
CA ARG A 109 3.10 -1.54 6.24
C ARG A 109 3.79 -1.42 4.89
N LEU A 110 4.85 -0.62 4.80
CA LEU A 110 5.62 -0.44 3.57
C LEU A 110 6.25 -1.76 3.13
N LEU A 111 6.91 -2.47 4.03
CA LEU A 111 7.53 -3.77 3.72
C LEU A 111 6.48 -4.80 3.29
N HIS A 112 5.36 -4.88 4.00
CA HIS A 112 4.27 -5.79 3.66
C HIS A 112 3.72 -5.50 2.25
N ASN A 113 3.43 -4.23 1.95
CA ASN A 113 2.95 -3.83 0.63
C ASN A 113 3.95 -4.19 -0.47
N ARG A 114 5.26 -4.00 -0.24
CA ARG A 114 6.30 -4.38 -1.20
C ARG A 114 6.42 -5.89 -1.38
N VAL A 115 6.27 -6.68 -0.31
CA VAL A 115 6.26 -8.15 -0.42
C VAL A 115 5.06 -8.63 -1.23
N GLU A 116 3.87 -8.06 -1.01
CA GLU A 116 2.68 -8.41 -1.76
C GLU A 116 2.78 -8.00 -3.24
N GLU A 117 3.40 -6.86 -3.53
CA GLU A 117 3.69 -6.42 -4.91
C GLU A 117 4.62 -7.41 -5.62
N ILE A 118 5.74 -7.80 -4.98
CA ILE A 118 6.69 -8.78 -5.52
C ILE A 118 6.00 -10.14 -5.76
N ARG A 119 5.13 -10.56 -4.84
CA ARG A 119 4.36 -11.80 -5.01
C ARG A 119 3.42 -11.73 -6.20
N ALA A 120 2.67 -10.63 -6.34
CA ALA A 120 1.77 -10.42 -7.47
C ALA A 120 2.54 -10.44 -8.80
N GLU A 121 3.70 -9.78 -8.85
CA GLU A 121 4.57 -9.78 -10.03
C GLU A 121 5.10 -11.19 -10.35
N ALA A 122 5.59 -11.93 -9.36
CA ALA A 122 6.07 -13.30 -9.54
C ALA A 122 4.95 -14.25 -10.03
N VAL A 123 3.73 -14.10 -9.52
CA VAL A 123 2.57 -14.86 -9.99
C VAL A 123 2.21 -14.47 -11.43
N ALA A 124 2.21 -13.19 -11.77
CA ALA A 124 1.95 -12.72 -13.12
C ALA A 124 3.00 -13.24 -14.12
N GLU A 125 4.27 -13.19 -13.75
CA GLU A 125 5.37 -13.73 -14.56
C GLU A 125 5.24 -15.25 -14.75
N HIS A 126 4.92 -15.97 -13.68
CA HIS A 126 4.70 -17.42 -13.73
C HIS A 126 3.53 -17.79 -14.64
N LEU A 127 2.39 -17.10 -14.51
CA LEU A 127 1.23 -17.29 -15.39
C LEU A 127 1.54 -16.93 -16.85
N GLY A 128 2.39 -15.93 -17.08
CA GLY A 128 2.86 -15.56 -18.42
C GLY A 128 3.69 -16.64 -19.11
N ARG A 129 4.38 -17.50 -18.36
CA ARG A 129 5.18 -18.62 -18.89
C ARG A 129 4.34 -19.85 -19.26
N HIS A 130 3.16 -20.00 -18.68
CA HIS A 130 2.28 -21.14 -18.96
C HIS A 130 1.33 -20.82 -20.13
N PRO A 131 1.10 -21.76 -21.06
CA PRO A 131 0.08 -21.59 -22.08
C PRO A 131 -1.26 -21.34 -21.40
N ARG A 132 -2.02 -20.35 -21.89
CA ARG A 132 -3.34 -20.01 -21.33
C ARG A 132 -4.20 -21.28 -21.26
N PRO A 133 -4.80 -21.60 -20.10
CA PRO A 133 -5.67 -22.76 -20.01
C PRO A 133 -6.81 -22.63 -21.03
N PRO A 134 -7.33 -23.75 -21.56
CA PRO A 134 -8.45 -23.72 -22.50
C PRO A 134 -9.61 -22.96 -21.84
N GLY A 135 -10.12 -21.95 -22.54
CA GLY A 135 -11.21 -21.12 -22.03
C GLY A 135 -12.48 -21.94 -21.75
N LEU A 136 -13.35 -21.42 -20.89
CA LEU A 136 -14.63 -22.05 -20.55
C LEU A 136 -15.42 -22.49 -21.80
N ALA A 137 -15.45 -21.66 -22.83
CA ALA A 137 -16.12 -21.97 -24.10
C ALA A 137 -15.53 -23.22 -24.79
N MET A 138 -14.21 -23.39 -24.74
CA MET A 138 -13.56 -24.57 -25.30
C MET A 138 -13.91 -25.83 -24.50
N LEU A 139 -13.99 -25.72 -23.17
CA LEU A 139 -14.43 -26.83 -22.31
C LEU A 139 -15.90 -27.19 -22.56
N VAL A 140 -16.76 -26.20 -22.69
CA VAL A 140 -18.18 -26.40 -23.03
C VAL A 140 -18.31 -27.08 -24.39
N LEU A 141 -17.56 -26.60 -25.40
CA LEU A 141 -17.55 -27.20 -26.73
C LEU A 141 -17.07 -28.65 -26.70
N ALA A 142 -15.99 -28.93 -25.97
CA ALA A 142 -15.48 -30.29 -25.80
C ALA A 142 -16.52 -31.21 -25.14
N ASN A 143 -17.23 -30.71 -24.14
CA ASN A 143 -18.28 -31.48 -23.45
C ASN A 143 -19.50 -31.72 -24.36
N LEU A 144 -19.91 -30.72 -25.15
CA LEU A 144 -20.98 -30.88 -26.14
C LEU A 144 -20.59 -31.87 -27.24
N LEU A 145 -19.33 -31.85 -27.69
CA LEU A 145 -18.80 -32.84 -28.62
C LEU A 145 -18.84 -34.26 -28.02
N ALA A 146 -18.39 -34.42 -26.77
CA ALA A 146 -18.44 -35.70 -26.08
C ALA A 146 -19.88 -36.22 -25.94
N LEU A 147 -20.82 -35.36 -25.54
CA LEU A 147 -22.25 -35.66 -25.47
C LEU A 147 -22.83 -36.05 -26.84
N GLY A 148 -22.45 -35.31 -27.89
CA GLY A 148 -22.86 -35.62 -29.25
C GLY A 148 -22.38 -36.99 -29.71
N LEU A 149 -21.10 -37.31 -29.47
CA LEU A 149 -20.54 -38.63 -29.79
C LEU A 149 -21.20 -39.75 -29.00
N ALA A 150 -21.47 -39.54 -27.70
CA ALA A 150 -22.19 -40.50 -26.87
C ALA A 150 -23.62 -40.74 -27.37
N ALA A 151 -24.32 -39.68 -27.78
CA ALA A 151 -25.66 -39.79 -28.35
C ALA A 151 -25.65 -40.56 -29.68
N VAL A 152 -24.67 -40.30 -30.55
CA VAL A 152 -24.48 -41.06 -31.81
C VAL A 152 -24.22 -42.54 -31.54
N ALA A 153 -23.33 -42.84 -30.59
CA ALA A 153 -23.04 -44.22 -30.20
C ALA A 153 -24.28 -44.93 -29.64
N ALA A 154 -25.06 -44.25 -28.79
CA ALA A 154 -26.30 -44.79 -28.23
C ALA A 154 -27.37 -45.03 -29.31
N ALA A 155 -27.54 -44.10 -30.25
CA ALA A 155 -28.47 -44.24 -31.38
C ALA A 155 -28.06 -45.41 -32.30
N TRP A 156 -26.77 -45.54 -32.59
CA TRP A 156 -26.26 -46.66 -33.38
C TRP A 156 -26.49 -48.02 -32.68
N LEU A 157 -26.27 -48.06 -31.36
CA LEU A 157 -26.49 -49.28 -30.56
C LEU A 157 -27.98 -49.65 -30.49
N HIS A 158 -28.86 -48.66 -30.38
CA HIS A 158 -30.31 -48.86 -30.42
C HIS A 158 -30.78 -49.47 -31.76
N GLY A 159 -30.19 -49.05 -32.89
CA GLY A 159 -30.44 -49.66 -34.20
C GLY A 159 -29.83 -51.06 -34.39
N ASN A 160 -28.93 -51.50 -33.50
CA ASN A 160 -28.21 -52.77 -33.60
C ASN A 160 -28.32 -53.60 -32.29
N PRO A 161 -29.53 -54.00 -31.85
CA PRO A 161 -29.73 -54.67 -30.56
C PRO A 161 -28.97 -56.01 -30.43
N GLN A 162 -28.68 -56.66 -31.55
CA GLN A 162 -27.85 -57.87 -31.62
C GLN A 162 -26.41 -57.68 -31.12
N VAL A 163 -25.85 -56.47 -31.23
CA VAL A 163 -24.51 -56.14 -30.70
C VAL A 163 -24.55 -56.05 -29.18
N LEU A 164 -25.61 -55.45 -28.62
CA LEU A 164 -25.88 -55.40 -27.18
C LEU A 164 -25.98 -56.81 -26.58
N ALA A 165 -26.75 -57.69 -27.22
CA ALA A 165 -26.90 -59.08 -26.77
C ALA A 165 -25.56 -59.83 -26.76
N ARG A 166 -24.68 -59.60 -27.75
CA ARG A 166 -23.34 -60.19 -27.81
C ARG A 166 -22.41 -59.67 -26.73
N ILE A 167 -22.43 -58.35 -26.45
CA ILE A 167 -21.62 -57.76 -25.37
C ILE A 167 -22.08 -58.30 -24.02
N LEU A 168 -23.39 -58.33 -23.75
CA LEU A 168 -23.94 -58.87 -22.50
C LEU A 168 -23.61 -60.35 -22.31
N ALA A 169 -23.68 -61.17 -23.38
CA ALA A 169 -23.30 -62.58 -23.33
C ALA A 169 -21.80 -62.78 -23.04
N ALA A 170 -20.93 -61.90 -23.54
CA ALA A 170 -19.49 -61.95 -23.30
C ALA A 170 -19.06 -61.50 -21.89
N PHE A 171 -19.86 -60.65 -21.23
CA PHE A 171 -19.63 -60.25 -19.84
C PHE A 171 -20.30 -61.18 -18.81
N GLY A 172 -21.27 -62.00 -19.24
CA GLY A 172 -22.00 -62.96 -18.40
C GLY A 172 -21.37 -64.36 -18.31
N SER A 173 -20.29 -64.62 -19.04
CA SER A 173 -19.48 -65.86 -19.00
C SER A 173 -18.21 -65.65 -18.20
#